data_AF-A0A7J4AC92-F1
#
_entry.id   AF-A0A7J4AC92-F1
#
_cell.length_a   1.000
_cell.length_b   1.000
_cell.length_c   1.000
_cell.angle_alpha   90.00
_cell.angle_beta   90.00
_cell.angle_gamma   90.00
#
_symmetry.space_group_name_H-M   'P 1'
#
loop_
_entity.id
_entity.type
_entity.pdbx_description
1 polymer ?
#
loop_
_entity_poly.entity_id
_entity_poly.type
_entity_poly.pdbx_seq_one_letter_code
_entity_poly.pdbx_strand_id
1 'polypeptide(L)'
;MKVKLYLILTLLILVSVNFNTSALTNSTSDPFEWLKKLFDKGVNAVQDLGGYFLQKVIKLLLFIARIVYIVIAIVGVTLWFSGIQPYKGKRYTIGAGILAIAVEILNMIL
;
A
#
# COMPACT_ATOMS: atom_id res chain seq x y z
N MET A 1 -6.69 -14.33 -21.89
CA MET A 1 -6.09 -13.64 -20.72
C MET A 1 -4.96 -14.41 -20.03
N LYS A 2 -5.03 -15.74 -19.89
CA LYS A 2 -4.03 -16.52 -19.14
C LYS A 2 -2.61 -16.46 -19.74
N VAL A 3 -2.46 -16.46 -21.07
CA VAL A 3 -1.16 -16.43 -21.77
C VAL A 3 -0.38 -15.12 -21.54
N LYS A 4 -1.05 -13.97 -21.45
CA LYS A 4 -0.41 -12.67 -21.14
C LYS A 4 0.11 -12.62 -19.70
N LEU A 5 -0.56 -13.31 -18.78
CA LEU A 5 -0.16 -13.38 -17.37
C LEU A 5 1.09 -14.24 -17.18
N TYR A 6 1.19 -15.38 -17.88
CA TYR A 6 2.39 -16.22 -17.84
C TYR A 6 3.62 -15.53 -18.44
N LEU A 7 3.45 -14.74 -19.51
CA LEU A 7 4.52 -13.96 -20.14
C LEU A 7 5.11 -12.87 -19.22
N ILE A 8 4.25 -12.22 -18.44
CA ILE A 8 4.67 -11.20 -17.46
C ILE A 8 5.43 -11.86 -16.29
N LEU A 9 5.00 -13.05 -15.88
CA LEU A 9 5.65 -13.80 -14.80
C LEU A 9 7.05 -14.30 -15.21
N THR A 10 7.23 -14.78 -16.44
CA THR A 10 8.55 -15.19 -16.96
C THR A 10 9.49 -14.00 -17.16
N LEU A 11 8.98 -12.82 -17.54
CA LEU A 11 9.79 -11.60 -17.67
C LEU A 11 10.31 -11.10 -16.30
N LEU A 12 9.49 -11.22 -15.25
CA LEU A 12 9.85 -10.86 -13.88
C LEU A 12 10.97 -11.75 -13.31
N ILE A 13 10.93 -13.06 -13.63
CA ILE A 13 11.98 -14.01 -13.23
C ILE A 13 13.30 -13.73 -13.95
N LEU A 14 13.27 -13.38 -15.25
CA LEU A 14 14.48 -13.01 -16.01
C LEU A 14 15.18 -11.75 -15.46
N VAL A 15 14.42 -10.77 -14.97
CA VAL A 15 14.98 -9.56 -14.31
C VAL A 15 15.64 -9.90 -12.97
N SER A 16 15.18 -10.95 -12.29
CA SER A 16 15.62 -11.31 -10.94
C SER A 16 16.97 -12.06 -10.90
N VAL A 17 17.44 -12.59 -12.03
CA VAL A 17 18.60 -13.51 -12.09
C VAL A 17 19.94 -12.78 -12.38
N ASN A 18 19.93 -11.51 -12.78
CA ASN A 18 21.14 -10.82 -13.29
C ASN A 18 21.81 -9.80 -12.35
N PHE A 19 21.76 -9.99 -11.03
CA PHE A 19 22.61 -9.20 -10.12
C PHE A 19 23.38 -10.10 -9.16
N ASN A 20 24.31 -10.88 -9.72
CA ASN A 20 25.48 -11.36 -8.99
C ASN A 20 26.70 -10.54 -9.44
N THR A 21 27.31 -9.90 -8.45
CA THR A 21 28.38 -8.91 -8.55
C THR A 21 29.73 -9.54 -8.90
N SER A 22 30.44 -8.93 -9.86
CA SER A 22 31.89 -9.09 -10.02
C SER A 22 32.51 -7.73 -10.34
N ALA A 23 33.40 -7.26 -9.46
CA ALA A 23 34.07 -5.98 -9.51
C ALA A 23 35.14 -5.92 -10.61
N LEU A 24 35.29 -4.76 -11.26
CA LEU A 24 36.56 -4.38 -11.88
C LEU A 24 36.77 -2.86 -11.73
N THR A 25 37.92 -2.53 -11.17
CA THR A 25 38.46 -1.19 -10.98
C THR A 25 38.80 -0.55 -12.32
N ASN A 26 38.50 0.73 -12.51
CA ASN A 26 39.41 1.66 -13.18
C ASN A 26 38.97 3.11 -12.92
N SER A 27 39.91 3.91 -12.40
CA SER A 27 39.83 5.37 -12.35
C SER A 27 39.79 5.92 -13.77
N THR A 28 38.58 6.10 -14.29
CA THR A 28 38.28 7.12 -15.28
C THR A 28 37.17 7.93 -14.64
N SER A 29 37.41 9.22 -14.42
CA SER A 29 36.40 10.16 -13.91
C SER A 29 35.10 9.97 -14.69
N ASP A 30 34.14 9.29 -14.05
CA ASP A 30 32.84 8.93 -14.62
C ASP A 30 32.18 10.25 -15.07
N PRO A 31 32.01 10.51 -16.38
CA PRO A 31 31.46 11.79 -16.88
C PRO A 31 30.03 12.07 -16.38
N PHE A 32 29.40 11.05 -15.81
CA PHE A 32 28.05 11.05 -15.27
C PHE A 32 28.01 10.90 -13.74
N GLU A 33 29.15 11.05 -13.04
CA GLU A 33 29.19 10.98 -11.58
C GLU A 33 28.30 12.05 -10.92
N TRP A 34 28.22 13.24 -11.54
CA TRP A 34 27.30 14.31 -11.13
C TRP A 34 25.83 13.90 -11.28
N LEU A 35 25.50 13.14 -12.32
CA LEU A 35 24.16 12.64 -12.60
C LEU A 35 23.79 11.48 -11.66
N LYS A 36 24.72 10.58 -11.35
CA LYS A 36 24.54 9.57 -10.30
C LYS A 36 24.29 10.22 -8.94
N LYS A 37 25.07 11.24 -8.56
CA LYS A 37 24.88 11.98 -7.30
C LYS A 37 23.54 12.73 -7.25
N LEU A 38 23.04 13.26 -8.38
CA LEU A 38 21.71 13.87 -8.45
C LEU A 38 20.59 12.83 -8.40
N PHE A 39 20.78 11.68 -9.06
CA PHE A 39 19.84 10.56 -9.01
C PHE A 39 19.76 9.98 -7.60
N ASP A 40 20.89 9.73 -6.94
CA ASP A 40 20.94 9.23 -5.56
C ASP A 40 20.37 10.24 -4.58
N LYS A 41 20.61 11.54 -4.76
CA LYS A 41 19.94 12.58 -3.95
C LYS A 41 18.45 12.66 -4.23
N GLY A 42 18.01 12.47 -5.47
CA GLY A 42 16.60 12.45 -5.84
C GLY A 42 15.89 11.21 -5.28
N VAL A 43 16.51 10.04 -5.38
CA VAL A 43 16.02 8.79 -4.80
C VAL A 43 15.98 8.90 -3.28
N ASN A 44 17.05 9.39 -2.63
CA ASN A 44 17.05 9.58 -1.18
C ASN A 44 16.07 10.66 -0.73
N ALA A 45 15.89 11.76 -1.48
CA ALA A 45 14.86 12.75 -1.19
C ALA A 45 13.44 12.19 -1.38
N VAL A 46 13.21 11.33 -2.37
CA VAL A 46 11.94 10.60 -2.55
C VAL A 46 11.77 9.51 -1.49
N GLN A 47 12.85 8.94 -0.96
CA GLN A 47 12.82 7.94 0.10
C GLN A 47 12.54 8.60 1.46
N ASP A 48 13.15 9.75 1.73
CA ASP A 48 12.94 10.57 2.92
C ASP A 48 11.58 11.28 2.92
N LEU A 49 11.16 11.84 1.77
CA LEU A 49 9.83 12.44 1.63
C LEU A 49 8.75 11.36 1.51
N GLY A 50 9.00 10.29 0.74
CA GLY A 50 8.05 9.21 0.49
C GLY A 50 7.77 8.41 1.75
N GLY A 51 8.77 8.06 2.55
CA GLY A 51 8.56 7.34 3.82
C GLY A 51 7.66 8.13 4.79
N TYR A 52 7.98 9.40 5.03
CA TYR A 52 7.23 10.24 5.96
C TYR A 52 5.87 10.70 5.42
N PHE A 53 5.77 11.11 4.16
CA PHE A 53 4.48 11.48 3.57
C PHE A 53 3.54 10.29 3.44
N LEU A 54 4.02 9.14 2.96
CA LEU A 54 3.16 7.97 2.79
C LEU A 54 2.66 7.48 4.15
N GLN A 55 3.50 7.43 5.18
CA GLN A 55 3.05 7.10 6.53
C GLN A 55 1.99 8.08 7.04
N LYS A 56 2.18 9.39 6.80
CA LYS A 56 1.22 10.42 7.23
C LYS A 56 -0.11 10.32 6.48
N VAL A 57 -0.07 10.03 5.18
CA VAL A 57 -1.27 9.82 4.35
C VAL A 57 -1.99 8.54 4.75
N ILE A 58 -1.27 7.45 5.00
CA ILE A 58 -1.86 6.18 5.45
C ILE A 58 -2.52 6.35 6.82
N LYS A 59 -1.88 7.05 7.76
CA LYS A 59 -2.48 7.38 9.07
C LYS A 59 -3.75 8.21 8.92
N LEU A 60 -3.77 9.17 8.00
CA LEU A 60 -4.97 9.96 7.70
C LEU A 60 -6.07 9.08 7.08
N LEU A 61 -5.71 8.16 6.19
CA LEU A 61 -6.65 7.22 5.57
C LEU A 61 -7.24 6.25 6.60
N LEU A 62 -6.43 5.75 7.54
CA LEU A 62 -6.87 4.93 8.67
C LEU A 62 -7.83 5.69 9.58
N PHE A 63 -7.56 6.98 9.83
CA PHE A 63 -8.47 7.84 10.59
C PHE A 63 -9.83 7.99 9.91
N ILE A 64 -9.85 8.22 8.60
CA ILE A 64 -11.10 8.29 7.82
C ILE A 64 -11.82 6.93 7.84
N ALA A 65 -11.09 5.83 7.61
CA ALA A 65 -11.66 4.49 7.66
C ALA A 65 -12.28 4.18 9.02
N ARG A 66 -11.70 4.71 10.11
CA ARG A 66 -12.24 4.67 11.47
C ARG A 66 -13.63 5.26 11.57
N ILE A 67 -13.79 6.48 11.07
CA ILE A 67 -15.07 7.18 11.05
C ILE A 67 -16.08 6.39 10.19
N VAL A 68 -15.64 5.91 9.03
CA VAL A 68 -16.50 5.18 8.09
C VAL A 68 -17.05 3.90 8.70
N TYR A 69 -16.22 3.06 9.32
CA TYR A 69 -16.74 1.82 9.91
C TYR A 69 -17.68 2.09 11.08
N ILE A 70 -17.48 3.15 11.87
CA ILE A 70 -18.38 3.54 12.96
C ILE A 70 -19.75 3.93 12.39
N VAL A 71 -19.77 4.77 11.35
CA VAL A 71 -21.02 5.21 10.71
C VAL A 71 -21.76 4.03 10.09
N ILE A 72 -21.06 3.15 9.38
CA ILE A 72 -21.66 1.95 8.77
C ILE A 72 -22.18 1.00 9.86
N ALA A 73 -21.48 0.85 10.99
CA ALA A 73 -21.94 0.04 12.11
C ALA A 73 -23.25 0.59 12.68
N ILE A 74 -23.32 1.91 12.92
CA ILE A 74 -24.55 2.57 13.42
C ILE A 74 -25.69 2.35 12.43
N VAL A 75 -25.48 2.67 11.15
CA VAL A 75 -26.51 2.49 10.11
C VAL A 75 -26.96 1.03 10.01
N GLY A 76 -26.01 0.08 10.04
CA GLY A 76 -26.29 -1.34 9.98
C GLY A 76 -27.14 -1.83 11.16
N VAL A 77 -26.77 -1.42 12.38
CA VAL A 77 -27.51 -1.73 13.61
C VAL A 77 -28.90 -1.09 13.56
N THR A 78 -29.02 0.19 13.21
CA THR A 78 -30.32 0.87 13.09
C THR A 78 -31.22 0.20 12.06
N LEU A 79 -30.71 -0.14 10.87
CA LEU A 79 -31.48 -0.84 9.84
C LEU A 79 -31.86 -2.27 10.25
N TRP A 80 -31.04 -2.92 11.07
CA TRP A 80 -31.33 -4.25 11.59
C TRP A 80 -32.44 -4.22 12.65
N PHE A 81 -32.35 -3.32 13.62
CA PHE A 81 -33.33 -3.20 14.70
C PHE A 81 -34.65 -2.56 14.27
N SER A 82 -34.62 -1.59 13.34
CA SER A 82 -35.85 -0.94 12.84
C SER A 82 -36.73 -1.84 11.98
N GLY A 83 -36.24 -3.01 11.57
CA GLY A 83 -37.00 -3.95 10.74
C GLY A 83 -37.30 -3.47 9.31
N ILE A 84 -36.84 -2.27 8.91
CA ILE A 84 -37.09 -1.72 7.57
C ILE A 84 -36.41 -2.58 6.49
N GLN A 85 -35.11 -2.88 6.65
CA GLN A 85 -34.35 -3.77 5.77
C GLN A 85 -33.35 -4.60 6.57
N PRO A 86 -33.81 -5.58 7.37
CA PRO A 86 -32.98 -6.27 8.36
C PRO A 86 -31.85 -7.06 7.72
N TYR A 87 -32.07 -7.60 6.52
CA TYR A 87 -31.05 -8.35 5.79
C TYR A 87 -29.90 -7.46 5.30
N LYS A 88 -30.21 -6.22 4.89
CA LYS A 88 -29.17 -5.24 4.54
C LYS A 88 -28.49 -4.69 5.78
N GLY A 89 -29.25 -4.40 6.85
CA GLY A 89 -28.71 -3.97 8.14
C GLY A 89 -27.67 -4.95 8.67
N LYS A 90 -27.99 -6.25 8.72
CA LYS A 90 -27.06 -7.30 9.14
C LYS A 90 -25.78 -7.34 8.29
N ARG A 91 -25.90 -7.17 6.95
CA ARG A 91 -24.74 -7.11 6.05
C ARG A 91 -23.85 -5.88 6.33
N TYR A 92 -24.44 -4.71 6.59
CA TYR A 92 -23.69 -3.52 6.96
C TYR A 92 -22.99 -3.67 8.31
N THR A 93 -23.65 -4.25 9.31
CA THR A 93 -23.05 -4.50 10.62
C THR A 93 -21.85 -5.45 10.53
N ILE A 94 -21.99 -6.56 9.77
CA ILE A 94 -20.90 -7.51 9.56
C ILE A 94 -19.76 -6.86 8.76
N GLY A 95 -20.08 -6.12 7.70
CA GLY A 95 -19.08 -5.41 6.89
C GLY A 95 -18.31 -4.37 7.70
N ALA A 96 -19.00 -3.61 8.56
CA ALA A 96 -18.36 -2.68 9.47
C ALA A 96 -17.45 -3.38 10.49
N GLY A 97 -17.86 -4.54 11.03
CA GLY A 97 -17.04 -5.34 11.93
C GLY A 97 -15.74 -5.83 11.27
N ILE A 98 -15.83 -6.34 10.05
CA ILE A 98 -14.66 -6.78 9.27
C ILE A 98 -13.73 -5.60 8.99
N LEU A 99 -14.29 -4.46 8.58
CA LEU A 99 -13.52 -3.25 8.30
C LEU A 99 -12.83 -2.72 9.55
N ALA A 100 -13.50 -2.74 10.71
CA ALA A 100 -12.91 -2.32 11.98
C ALA A 100 -11.70 -3.18 12.36
N ILE A 101 -11.81 -4.52 12.22
CA ILE A 101 -10.71 -5.44 12.48
C ILE A 101 -9.54 -5.17 11.52
N ALA A 102 -9.82 -5.00 10.22
CA ALA A 102 -8.79 -4.72 9.22
C ALA A 102 -8.07 -3.40 9.49
N VAL A 103 -8.81 -2.33 9.83
CA VAL A 103 -8.24 -1.02 10.16
C VAL A 103 -7.38 -1.09 11.42
N GLU A 104 -7.81 -1.81 12.44
CA GLU A 104 -7.07 -1.90 13.70
C GLU A 104 -5.80 -2.75 13.56
N ILE A 105 -5.85 -3.85 12.80
CA ILE A 105 -4.66 -4.64 12.46
C ILE A 105 -3.65 -3.79 11.67
N LEU A 106 -4.11 -3.05 10.66
CA LEU A 106 -3.25 -2.16 9.89
C LEU A 106 -2.64 -1.06 10.76
N ASN A 107 -3.42 -0.48 11.67
CA ASN A 107 -2.93 0.53 12.60
C ASN A 107 -1.94 -0.03 13.64
N MET A 108 -1.99 -1.33 13.94
CA MET A 108 -1.03 -1.98 14.85
C MET A 108 0.32 -2.26 14.17
N ILE A 109 0.33 -2.45 12.84
CA ILE A 109 1.52 -2.77 12.04
C ILE A 109 2.30 -1.50 11.61
N LEU A 110 1.60 -0.37 11.49
CA LEU A 110 2.12 0.93 11.02
C LEU A 110 2.58 1.85 12.16
#